data_AF-A0A7C3MPV4-F1
#
_entry.id   AF-A0A7C3MPV4-F1
#
_cell.length_a   1.000
_cell.length_b   1.000
_cell.length_c   1.000
_cell.angle_alpha   90.00
_cell.angle_beta   90.00
_cell.angle_gamma   90.00
#
_symmetry.space_group_name_H-M   'P 1'
#
loop_
_entity.id
_entity.type
_entity.pdbx_description
1 polymer ?
#
loop_
_entity_poly.entity_id
_entity_poly.type
_entity_poly.pdbx_seq_one_letter_code
_entity_poly.pdbx_strand_id
1 'polypeptide(L)'
;MPLITLKAQIHSDLQTEAILKDAMLCATKVYNGLLWHLRKEHKETGRVDISRKNLNRILKELPRAKGYYSMSVQLTRDEVREAYKSFFALKKEGLTQHEAPGFRRKGYFSPLKYVQSGFKVEGNKDSGRIEAR
;
A
#
# COMPACT_ATOMS: atom_id res chain seq x y z
N MET A 1 -10.40 -16.69 -12.83
CA MET A 1 -11.46 -16.43 -11.81
C MET A 1 -11.69 -14.93 -11.76
N PRO A 2 -12.93 -14.41 -11.85
CA PRO A 2 -13.16 -12.98 -11.72
C PRO A 2 -12.85 -12.56 -10.28
N LEU A 3 -12.02 -11.53 -10.11
CA LEU A 3 -11.78 -10.85 -8.84
C LEU A 3 -13.08 -10.17 -8.42
N ILE A 4 -13.88 -10.85 -7.60
CA ILE A 4 -15.06 -10.25 -6.98
C ILE A 4 -14.54 -9.32 -5.90
N THR A 5 -14.41 -8.04 -6.24
CA THR A 5 -14.15 -6.99 -5.25
C THR A 5 -15.39 -6.87 -4.38
N LEU A 6 -15.29 -7.37 -3.15
CA LEU A 6 -16.37 -7.33 -2.17
C LEU A 6 -16.24 -6.02 -1.39
N LYS A 7 -17.21 -5.11 -1.56
CA LYS A 7 -17.33 -3.92 -0.71
C LYS A 7 -18.13 -4.33 0.53
N ALA A 8 -17.48 -4.34 1.69
CA ALA A 8 -18.11 -4.64 2.97
C ALA A 8 -17.86 -3.50 3.95
N GLN A 9 -18.86 -3.21 4.79
CA GLN A 9 -18.71 -2.31 5.92
C GLN A 9 -18.35 -3.13 7.14
N ILE A 10 -17.20 -2.81 7.75
CA ILE A 10 -16.78 -3.43 9.00
C ILE A 10 -17.59 -2.81 10.13
N HIS A 11 -18.43 -3.61 10.78
CA HIS A 11 -19.04 -3.26 12.06
C HIS A 11 -18.13 -3.79 13.16
N SER A 12 -17.44 -2.89 13.84
CA SER A 12 -16.48 -3.24 14.89
C SER A 12 -16.68 -2.36 16.12
N ASP A 13 -16.19 -2.83 17.26
CA ASP A 13 -16.07 -1.99 18.45
C ASP A 13 -15.01 -0.89 18.24
N LEU A 14 -15.01 0.10 19.14
CA LEU A 14 -14.13 1.27 19.05
C LEU A 14 -12.64 0.90 19.09
N GLN A 15 -12.25 -0.16 19.80
CA GLN A 15 -10.85 -0.57 19.88
C GLN A 15 -10.41 -1.19 18.56
N THR A 16 -11.20 -2.09 18.00
CA THR A 16 -10.93 -2.70 16.69
C THR A 16 -10.89 -1.65 15.58
N GLU A 17 -11.81 -0.67 15.59
CA GLU A 17 -11.80 0.43 14.62
C GLU A 17 -10.51 1.27 14.73
N ALA A 18 -10.06 1.56 15.96
CA ALA A 18 -8.83 2.30 16.19
C ALA A 18 -7.59 1.56 15.66
N ILE A 19 -7.52 0.23 15.86
CA ILE A 19 -6.43 -0.62 15.34
C ILE A 19 -6.42 -0.59 13.81
N LEU A 20 -7.59 -0.73 13.17
CA LEU A 20 -7.71 -0.69 11.71
C LEU A 20 -7.29 0.69 11.16
N LYS A 21 -7.72 1.78 11.80
CA LYS A 21 -7.33 3.14 11.42
C LYS A 21 -5.82 3.37 11.57
N ASP A 22 -5.20 2.88 12.64
CA ASP A 22 -3.74 2.98 12.81
C ASP A 22 -2.99 2.18 11.75
N ALA A 23 -3.45 0.97 11.42
CA ALA A 23 -2.89 0.18 10.34
C ALA A 23 -3.03 0.89 8.98
N MET A 24 -4.19 1.49 8.70
CA MET A 24 -4.43 2.29 7.48
C MET A 24 -3.51 3.52 7.42
N LEU A 25 -3.25 4.18 8.54
CA LEU A 25 -2.28 5.27 8.64
C LEU A 25 -0.85 4.76 8.41
N CYS A 26 -0.49 3.61 8.97
CA CYS A 26 0.80 2.98 8.74
C CYS A 26 1.00 2.68 7.24
N ALA A 27 -0.02 2.15 6.55
CA ALA A 27 0.03 1.95 5.10
C ALA A 27 0.24 3.27 4.33
N THR A 28 -0.44 4.36 4.73
CA THR A 28 -0.21 5.71 4.16
C THR A 28 1.24 6.16 4.36
N LYS A 29 1.79 5.97 5.56
CA LYS A 29 3.16 6.37 5.90
C LYS A 29 4.19 5.54 5.15
N VAL A 30 3.97 4.24 5.00
CA VAL A 30 4.85 3.36 4.22
C VAL A 30 4.86 3.77 2.75
N TYR A 31 3.67 3.98 2.15
CA TYR A 31 3.56 4.43 0.76
C TYR A 31 4.32 5.75 0.53
N ASN A 32 4.05 6.76 1.36
CA ASN A 32 4.70 8.07 1.25
C ASN A 32 6.20 7.99 1.54
N GLY A 33 6.63 7.15 2.50
CA GLY A 33 8.03 6.94 2.83
C GLY A 33 8.80 6.37 1.64
N LEU A 34 8.27 5.32 1.01
CA LEU A 34 8.86 4.74 -0.21
C LEU A 34 8.97 5.80 -1.32
N LEU A 35 7.90 6.55 -1.59
CA LEU A 35 7.94 7.63 -2.59
C LEU A 35 8.98 8.70 -2.27
N TRP A 36 9.12 9.08 -1.00
CA TRP A 36 10.07 10.10 -0.59
C TRP A 36 11.51 9.65 -0.87
N HIS A 37 11.87 8.41 -0.50
CA HIS A 37 13.20 7.86 -0.77
C HIS A 37 13.47 7.75 -2.27
N LEU A 38 12.52 7.28 -3.07
CA LEU A 38 12.66 7.18 -4.53
C LEU A 38 12.82 8.56 -5.20
N ARG A 39 12.08 9.57 -4.74
CA ARG A 39 12.23 10.95 -5.22
C ARG A 39 13.57 11.55 -4.81
N LYS A 40 14.05 11.25 -3.60
CA LYS A 40 15.38 11.68 -3.14
C LYS A 40 16.48 11.05 -4.00
N GLU A 41 16.43 9.74 -4.21
CA GLU A 41 17.38 8.99 -5.05
C GLU A 41 17.42 9.54 -6.49
N HIS A 42 16.25 9.89 -7.06
CA HIS A 42 16.17 10.54 -8.37
C HIS A 42 16.80 11.94 -8.40
N LYS A 43 16.61 12.74 -7.33
CA LYS A 43 17.26 14.06 -7.25
C LYS A 43 18.78 13.96 -7.16
N GLU A 44 19.29 12.93 -6.48
CA GLU A 44 20.73 12.74 -6.25
C GLU A 44 21.43 12.07 -7.45
N THR A 45 20.76 11.11 -8.11
CA THR A 45 21.39 10.25 -9.13
C THR A 45 20.81 10.41 -10.54
N GLY A 46 19.70 11.12 -10.68
CA GLY A 46 18.92 11.18 -11.92
C GLY A 46 18.15 9.90 -12.26
N ARG A 47 18.18 8.87 -11.38
CA ARG A 47 17.54 7.57 -11.61
C ARG A 47 16.69 7.15 -10.41
N VAL A 48 15.68 6.32 -10.67
CA VAL A 48 14.82 5.72 -9.62
C VAL A 48 15.02 4.21 -9.65
N ASP A 49 15.53 3.61 -8.58
CA ASP A 49 15.63 2.15 -8.47
C ASP A 49 14.36 1.56 -7.82
N ILE A 50 13.46 1.07 -8.69
CA ILE A 50 12.21 0.40 -8.29
C ILE A 50 12.36 -1.12 -8.09
N SER A 51 13.59 -1.63 -8.00
CA SER A 51 13.83 -3.05 -7.74
C SER A 51 13.27 -3.46 -6.37
N ARG A 52 12.77 -4.69 -6.27
CA ARG A 52 12.30 -5.23 -4.98
C ARG A 52 13.41 -5.19 -3.91
N LYS A 53 14.66 -5.38 -4.31
CA LYS A 53 15.83 -5.30 -3.43
C LYS A 53 15.96 -3.92 -2.78
N ASN A 54 15.93 -2.86 -3.59
CA ASN A 54 16.04 -1.49 -3.08
C ASN A 54 14.82 -1.12 -2.22
N LEU A 55 13.61 -1.41 -2.70
CA LEU A 55 12.40 -1.11 -1.95
C LEU A 55 12.34 -1.86 -0.61
N ASN A 56 12.80 -3.11 -0.55
CA ASN A 56 12.90 -3.86 0.72
C ASN A 56 13.96 -3.29 1.66
N ARG A 57 15.05 -2.70 1.15
CA ARG A 57 16.02 -1.96 1.96
C ARG A 57 15.36 -0.74 2.59
N ILE A 58 14.70 0.09 1.77
CA ILE A 58 13.98 1.28 2.25
C ILE A 58 12.92 0.90 3.29
N LEU A 59 12.13 -0.15 3.04
CA LEU A 59 11.10 -0.62 3.99
C LEU A 59 11.65 -0.88 5.40
N LYS A 60 12.89 -1.38 5.52
CA LYS A 60 13.52 -1.66 6.83
C LYS A 60 13.83 -0.39 7.61
N GLU A 61 14.03 0.73 6.91
CA GLU A 61 14.33 2.05 7.49
C GLU A 61 13.04 2.78 7.91
N LEU A 62 11.87 2.37 7.40
CA LEU A 62 10.60 3.04 7.68
C LEU A 62 10.02 2.62 9.05
N PRO A 63 9.85 3.55 10.02
CA PRO A 63 9.38 3.21 11.37
C PRO A 63 7.99 2.55 11.40
N ARG A 64 7.12 2.91 10.44
CA ARG A 64 5.73 2.42 10.36
C ARG A 64 5.58 1.14 9.54
N ALA A 65 6.66 0.58 9.00
CA ALA A 65 6.61 -0.68 8.25
C ALA A 65 6.26 -1.88 9.13
N LYS A 66 6.48 -1.82 10.45
CA LYS A 66 6.09 -2.88 11.40
C LYS A 66 4.72 -2.64 12.05
N GLY A 67 4.05 -1.53 11.72
CA GLY A 67 2.78 -1.15 12.34
C GLY A 67 1.55 -1.90 11.81
N TYR A 68 1.73 -2.82 10.85
CA TYR A 68 0.65 -3.62 10.29
C TYR A 68 1.21 -4.91 9.64
N TYR A 69 0.30 -5.80 9.24
CA TYR A 69 0.63 -7.13 8.75
C TYR A 69 1.69 -7.12 7.63
N SER A 70 2.72 -7.96 7.77
CA SER A 70 3.91 -7.94 6.92
C SER A 70 3.59 -8.19 5.43
N MET A 71 2.57 -9.00 5.12
CA MET A 71 2.16 -9.20 3.73
C MET A 71 1.50 -7.94 3.16
N SER A 72 0.71 -7.22 3.96
CA SER A 72 0.11 -5.95 3.56
C SER A 72 1.17 -4.88 3.29
N VAL A 73 2.29 -4.91 4.02
CA VAL A 73 3.47 -4.05 3.75
C VAL A 73 4.06 -4.36 2.39
N GLN A 74 4.22 -5.64 2.06
CA GLN A 74 4.72 -6.07 0.75
C GLN A 74 3.78 -5.65 -0.39
N LEU A 75 2.47 -5.72 -0.18
CA LEU A 75 1.49 -5.25 -1.17
C LEU A 75 1.52 -3.73 -1.35
N THR A 76 1.80 -2.96 -0.29
CA THR A 76 1.99 -1.51 -0.38
C THR A 76 3.27 -1.16 -1.15
N ARG A 77 4.35 -1.92 -0.95
CA ARG A 77 5.58 -1.82 -1.75
C ARG A 77 5.33 -2.09 -3.22
N ASP A 78 4.62 -3.17 -3.52
CA ASP A 78 4.32 -3.55 -4.90
C ASP A 78 3.40 -2.53 -5.57
N GLU A 79 2.49 -1.90 -4.83
CA GLU A 79 1.72 -0.75 -5.34
C GLU A 79 2.62 0.41 -5.77
N VAL A 80 3.59 0.81 -4.95
CA VAL A 80 4.53 1.88 -5.33
C VAL A 80 5.32 1.51 -6.58
N ARG A 81 5.76 0.24 -6.66
CA ARG A 81 6.50 -0.26 -7.82
C ARG A 81 5.65 -0.21 -9.10
N GLU A 82 4.39 -0.67 -9.04
CA GLU A 82 3.50 -0.63 -10.20
C GLU A 82 3.16 0.81 -10.60
N ALA A 83 2.95 1.72 -9.64
CA ALA A 83 2.72 3.14 -9.94
C ALA A 83 3.89 3.76 -10.73
N TYR A 84 5.14 3.46 -10.35
CA TYR A 84 6.31 3.92 -11.11
C TYR A 84 6.47 3.23 -12.46
N LYS A 85 6.16 1.93 -12.58
CA LYS A 85 6.17 1.25 -13.88
C LYS A 85 5.18 1.88 -14.85
N SER A 86 3.96 2.14 -14.40
CA SER A 86 2.94 2.83 -15.20
C SER A 86 3.41 4.22 -15.61
N PHE A 87 4.00 4.99 -14.67
CA PHE A 87 4.60 6.28 -14.98
C PHE A 87 5.69 6.20 -16.07
N PHE A 88 6.60 5.22 -15.98
CA PHE A 88 7.65 5.05 -17.00
C PHE A 88 7.10 4.58 -18.35
N ALA A 89 6.06 3.73 -18.35
CA ALA A 89 5.38 3.32 -19.58
C ALA A 89 4.74 4.52 -20.29
N LEU A 90 3.99 5.35 -19.56
CA LEU A 90 3.36 6.57 -20.10
C LEU A 90 4.41 7.56 -20.63
N LYS A 91 5.53 7.74 -19.91
CA LYS A 91 6.63 8.60 -20.36
C LYS A 91 7.28 8.08 -21.65
N LYS A 92 7.43 6.75 -21.79
CA LYS A 92 7.96 6.13 -23.01
C LYS A 92 7.03 6.32 -24.21
N GLU A 93 5.72 6.35 -23.98
CA GLU A 93 4.70 6.62 -25.00
C GLU A 93 4.60 8.11 -25.37
N GLY A 94 5.43 8.98 -24.79
CA GLY A 94 5.43 10.41 -25.08
C GLY A 94 4.34 11.20 -24.32
N LEU A 95 3.61 10.55 -23.42
CA LEU A 95 2.63 11.20 -22.53
C LEU A 95 3.35 11.86 -21.35
N THR A 96 4.18 12.85 -21.67
CA THR A 96 5.04 13.61 -20.72
C THR A 96 4.26 14.51 -19.77
N GLN A 97 2.95 14.62 -19.98
CA GLN A 97 2.03 15.38 -19.15
C GLN A 97 1.77 14.70 -17.78
N HIS A 98 2.05 13.40 -17.68
CA HIS A 98 1.84 12.66 -16.43
C HIS A 98 2.99 12.89 -15.46
N GLU A 99 2.66 13.31 -14.24
CA GLU A 99 3.62 13.47 -13.17
C GLU A 99 4.00 12.13 -12.52
N ALA A 100 5.16 12.11 -11.85
CA ALA A 100 5.57 10.99 -11.03
C ALA A 100 4.54 10.71 -9.91
N PRO A 101 4.40 9.45 -9.44
CA PRO A 101 3.43 9.09 -8.41
C PRO A 101 3.43 10.05 -7.22
N GLY A 102 2.26 10.59 -6.90
CA GLY A 102 2.06 11.64 -5.89
C GLY A 102 2.00 11.09 -4.47
N PHE A 103 2.36 11.93 -3.49
CA PHE A 103 2.15 11.62 -2.09
C PHE A 103 0.66 11.56 -1.75
N ARG A 104 0.27 10.61 -0.90
CA ARG A 104 -1.05 10.59 -0.28
C ARG A 104 -1.17 11.74 0.72
N ARG A 105 -2.36 12.35 0.79
CA ARG A 105 -2.64 13.50 1.67
C ARG A 105 -2.43 13.16 3.14
N LYS A 106 -2.11 14.18 3.96
CA LYS A 106 -2.01 14.04 5.41
C LYS A 106 -3.37 13.61 5.99
N GLY A 107 -3.36 12.65 6.91
CA GLY A 107 -4.58 12.12 7.54
C GLY A 107 -5.39 11.17 6.66
N TYR A 108 -4.96 10.89 5.43
CA TYR A 108 -5.62 9.90 4.57
C TYR A 108 -5.43 8.49 5.13
N PHE A 109 -6.52 7.73 5.23
CA PHE A 109 -6.51 6.32 5.57
C PHE A 109 -6.39 5.50 4.29
N SER A 110 -5.22 4.87 4.10
CA SER A 110 -5.01 4.04 2.93
C SER A 110 -5.76 2.72 3.06
N PRO A 111 -6.34 2.19 1.96
CA PRO A 111 -6.93 0.86 1.98
C PRO A 111 -5.91 -0.18 2.46
N LEU A 112 -6.31 -1.01 3.42
CA LEU A 112 -5.52 -2.16 3.81
C LEU A 112 -5.69 -3.26 2.77
N LYS A 113 -4.55 -3.75 2.26
CA LYS A 113 -4.53 -4.86 1.31
C LYS A 113 -4.21 -6.13 2.09
N TYR A 114 -5.14 -7.07 2.13
CA TYR A 114 -4.93 -8.37 2.74
C TYR A 114 -4.89 -9.45 1.68
N VAL A 115 -3.97 -10.40 1.86
CA VAL A 115 -4.02 -11.68 1.16
C VAL A 115 -5.08 -12.55 1.82
N GLN A 116 -5.73 -13.42 1.05
CA GLN A 116 -6.75 -14.34 1.56
C GLN A 116 -6.22 -15.25 2.68
N SER A 117 -4.91 -15.47 2.77
CA SER A 117 -4.32 -16.23 3.89
C SER A 117 -4.30 -15.48 5.23
N GLY A 118 -4.53 -14.16 5.23
CA GLY A 118 -4.49 -13.31 6.43
C GLY A 118 -5.83 -13.15 7.14
N PHE A 119 -6.92 -13.68 6.58
CA PHE A 119 -8.24 -13.65 7.21
C PHE A 119 -9.07 -14.86 6.78
N LYS A 120 -9.98 -15.29 7.65
CA LYS A 120 -11.00 -16.28 7.31
C LYS A 120 -12.33 -15.54 7.18
N VAL A 121 -13.06 -15.81 6.10
CA VAL A 121 -14.46 -15.38 5.97
C VAL A 121 -15.32 -16.52 6.47
N GLU A 122 -16.06 -16.29 7.54
CA GLU A 122 -17.06 -17.23 8.06
C GLU A 122 -18.47 -16.66 7.81
N GLY A 123 -19.38 -17.48 7.28
CA GLY A 123 -20.75 -17.08 6.96
C GLY A 123 -21.06 -16.98 5.45
N ASN A 124 -22.35 -17.01 5.11
CA ASN A 124 -22.82 -16.92 3.72
C ASN A 124 -22.82 -15.45 3.24
N LYS A 125 -22.82 -15.23 1.92
CA LYS A 125 -22.49 -13.96 1.22
C LYS A 125 -23.19 -12.69 1.73
N ASP A 126 -24.29 -12.79 2.48
CA ASP A 126 -25.07 -11.67 2.97
C ASP A 126 -24.85 -11.34 4.46
N SER A 127 -24.09 -12.16 5.21
CA SER A 127 -23.88 -12.02 6.66
C SER A 127 -22.52 -12.57 7.13
N GLY A 128 -21.45 -12.27 6.41
CA GLY A 128 -20.11 -12.79 6.71
C GLY A 128 -19.39 -12.03 7.84
N ARG A 129 -18.85 -12.78 8.81
CA ARG A 129 -17.91 -12.27 9.83
C ARG A 129 -16.48 -12.50 9.32
N ILE A 130 -15.65 -11.45 9.37
CA ILE A 130 -14.24 -11.53 8.96
C ILE A 130 -13.39 -11.64 10.22
N GLU A 131 -12.67 -12.74 10.38
CA GLU A 131 -11.73 -12.94 11.47
C GLU A 131 -10.30 -12.86 10.95
N ALA A 132 -9.49 -12.01 11.59
CA ALA A 132 -8.05 -11.94 11.34
C ALA A 132 -7.37 -13.17 11.98
N ARG A 133 -6.48 -13.82 11.23
CA ARG A 133 -5.66 -14.94 11.72
C ARG A 133 -4.38 -14.45 12.39
#